data_AF-A0A1G5YXC8-F1
#
_entry.id   AF-A0A1G5YXC8-F1
#
_cell.length_a   1.000
_cell.length_b   1.000
_cell.length_c   1.000
_cell.angle_alpha   90.00
_cell.angle_beta   90.00
_cell.angle_gamma   90.00
#
_symmetry.space_group_name_H-M   'P 1'
#
loop_
_entity.id
_entity.type
_entity.pdbx_description
1 polymer ?
#
loop_
_entity_poly.entity_id
_entity_poly.type
_entity_poly.pdbx_seq_one_letter_code
_entity_poly.pdbx_strand_id
1 'polypeptide(L)'
;MDQTTVNPSFPMHFRGLLLLAGIYTIAWSAFYKWFGPQLFLWLAMGNTDLQALPATYFGTFGIAVGLIIFVSAFYPVSWVWLILAGITGKIITAIWFTLGFAPELSWNKRSIFHLFFNEVVWLIPLILIFLRSLQVKNYLNETEQKDGK
;
A
#
# COMPACT_ATOMS: atom_id res chain seq x y z
N MET A 1 18.40 36.24 16.87
CA MET A 1 17.38 35.65 15.99
C MET A 1 16.88 34.41 16.68
N ASP A 2 15.66 34.45 17.22
CA ASP A 2 15.01 33.25 17.76
C ASP A 2 14.85 32.25 16.62
N GLN A 3 15.70 31.21 16.64
CA GLN A 3 15.45 30.03 15.84
C GLN A 3 14.31 29.30 16.54
N THR A 4 13.07 29.57 16.14
CA THR A 4 11.94 28.71 16.51
C THR A 4 12.27 27.32 15.97
N THR A 5 12.73 26.44 16.84
CA THR A 5 13.01 25.04 16.50
C THR A 5 11.70 24.43 16.04
N VAL A 6 11.53 24.28 14.72
CA VAL A 6 10.33 23.68 14.14
C VAL A 6 10.36 22.20 14.49
N ASN A 7 9.67 21.82 15.55
CA ASN A 7 9.57 20.43 15.97
C ASN A 7 8.91 19.62 14.84
N PRO A 8 9.50 18.48 14.42
CA PRO A 8 8.92 17.67 13.37
C PRO A 8 7.58 17.10 13.85
N SER A 9 6.48 17.58 13.25
CA SER A 9 5.14 17.05 13.48
C SER A 9 4.72 16.11 12.35
N PHE A 10 3.88 15.13 12.68
CA PHE A 10 3.24 14.27 11.69
C PHE A 10 1.97 14.95 11.17
N PRO A 11 1.92 15.32 9.88
CA PRO A 11 0.80 16.11 9.38
C PRO A 11 -0.48 15.28 9.21
N MET A 12 -1.64 15.91 9.39
CA MET A 12 -2.94 15.23 9.34
C MET A 12 -3.26 14.63 7.96
N HIS A 13 -2.84 15.28 6.88
CA HIS A 13 -3.09 14.78 5.52
C HIS A 13 -2.39 13.44 5.23
N PHE A 14 -1.28 13.13 5.90
CA PHE A 14 -0.64 11.81 5.78
C PHE A 14 -1.46 10.68 6.40
N ARG A 15 -2.25 10.96 7.44
CA ARG A 15 -3.21 9.97 7.97
C ARG A 15 -4.31 9.69 6.96
N GLY A 16 -4.87 10.75 6.36
CA GLY A 16 -5.88 10.63 5.31
C GLY A 16 -5.37 9.82 4.11
N LEU A 17 -4.12 10.04 3.69
CA LEU A 17 -3.49 9.27 2.61
C LEU A 17 -3.29 7.80 2.99
N LEU A 18 -2.91 7.47 4.22
CA LEU A 18 -2.83 6.07 4.69
C LEU A 18 -4.20 5.39 4.68
N LEU A 19 -5.24 6.07 5.18
CA LEU A 19 -6.61 5.55 5.16
C LEU A 19 -7.06 5.28 3.72
N LEU A 20 -6.81 6.23 2.81
CA LEU A 20 -7.17 6.11 1.40
C LEU A 20 -6.40 4.98 0.72
N ALA A 21 -5.08 4.89 0.93
CA ALA A 21 -4.25 3.82 0.39
C ALA A 21 -4.71 2.43 0.87
N GLY A 22 -5.04 2.32 2.16
CA GLY A 22 -5.55 1.11 2.77
C GLY A 22 -6.89 0.67 2.18
N ILE A 23 -7.90 1.55 2.18
CA ILE A 23 -9.23 1.20 1.68
C ILE A 23 -9.23 0.93 0.17
N TYR A 24 -8.43 1.70 -0.59
CA TYR A 24 -8.27 1.49 -2.03
C TYR A 24 -7.65 0.12 -2.33
N THR A 25 -6.61 -0.27 -1.57
CA THR A 25 -6.00 -1.61 -1.69
C THR A 25 -6.99 -2.71 -1.31
N ILE A 26 -7.77 -2.55 -0.23
CA ILE A 26 -8.81 -3.51 0.16
C ILE A 26 -9.86 -3.66 -0.94
N ALA A 27 -10.36 -2.56 -1.49
CA ALA A 27 -11.40 -2.57 -2.51
C ALA A 27 -10.97 -3.30 -3.80
N TRP A 28 -9.77 -3.03 -4.31
CA TRP A 28 -9.24 -3.75 -5.48
C TRP A 28 -9.00 -5.22 -5.19
N SER A 29 -8.45 -5.53 -4.02
CA SER A 29 -8.18 -6.91 -3.61
C SER A 29 -9.48 -7.71 -3.40
N ALA A 30 -10.55 -7.06 -2.94
CA ALA A 30 -11.89 -7.61 -2.90
C ALA A 30 -12.44 -7.98 -4.28
N PHE A 31 -12.15 -7.17 -5.32
CA PHE A 31 -12.49 -7.54 -6.70
C PHE A 31 -11.79 -8.83 -7.14
N TYR A 32 -10.50 -9.00 -6.84
CA TYR A 32 -9.81 -10.27 -7.11
C TYR A 32 -10.43 -11.44 -6.34
N LYS A 33 -10.75 -11.24 -5.07
CA LYS A 33 -11.25 -12.32 -4.21
C LYS A 33 -12.63 -12.83 -4.61
N TRP A 34 -13.55 -11.92 -4.92
CA TRP A 34 -14.98 -12.25 -5.12
C TRP A 34 -15.44 -12.16 -6.56
N PHE A 35 -14.76 -11.38 -7.41
CA PHE A 35 -15.10 -11.17 -8.81
C PHE A 35 -13.94 -11.56 -9.74
N GLY A 36 -13.06 -12.45 -9.29
CA GLY A 36 -11.83 -12.86 -10.00
C GLY A 36 -12.04 -13.25 -11.48
N PRO A 37 -12.97 -14.15 -11.81
CA PRO A 37 -13.20 -14.55 -13.21
C PRO A 37 -13.63 -13.38 -14.10
N GLN A 38 -14.54 -12.52 -13.63
CA GLN A 38 -15.00 -11.34 -14.37
C GLN A 38 -13.90 -10.29 -14.49
N LEU A 39 -13.11 -10.11 -13.43
CA LEU A 39 -11.97 -9.20 -13.41
C LEU A 39 -10.89 -9.66 -14.38
N PHE A 40 -10.55 -10.96 -14.42
CA PHE A 40 -9.59 -11.48 -15.38
C PHE A 40 -10.11 -11.45 -16.81
N LEU A 41 -11.39 -11.73 -17.05
CA LEU A 41 -11.99 -11.55 -18.36
C LEU A 41 -11.84 -10.09 -18.84
N TRP A 42 -12.08 -9.14 -17.95
CA TRP A 42 -11.84 -7.73 -18.23
C TRP A 42 -10.35 -7.45 -18.46
N LEU A 43 -9.45 -7.90 -17.59
CA LEU A 43 -8.01 -7.68 -17.75
C LEU A 43 -7.43 -8.32 -19.02
N ALA A 44 -7.97 -9.46 -19.45
CA ALA A 44 -7.54 -10.24 -20.61
C ALA A 44 -8.23 -9.83 -21.92
N MET A 45 -8.87 -8.65 -21.95
CA MET A 45 -9.58 -8.13 -23.14
C MET A 45 -10.63 -9.10 -23.73
N GLY A 46 -11.30 -9.89 -22.89
CA GLY A 46 -12.34 -10.82 -23.32
C GLY A 46 -11.85 -12.24 -23.62
N ASN A 47 -10.56 -12.55 -23.42
CA ASN A 47 -10.09 -13.93 -23.52
C ASN A 47 -10.67 -14.79 -22.40
N THR A 48 -11.52 -15.75 -22.76
CA THR A 48 -12.24 -16.62 -21.83
C THR A 48 -11.37 -17.70 -21.20
N ASP A 49 -10.25 -18.06 -21.82
CA ASP A 49 -9.39 -19.17 -21.39
C ASP A 49 -8.64 -18.83 -20.08
N LEU A 50 -8.55 -17.54 -19.75
CA LEU A 50 -7.81 -17.02 -18.61
C LEU A 50 -8.68 -16.75 -17.37
N GLN A 51 -9.98 -17.07 -17.43
CA GLN A 51 -10.90 -16.89 -16.30
C GLN A 51 -10.59 -17.83 -15.12
N ALA A 52 -9.90 -18.94 -15.37
CA ALA A 52 -9.59 -19.96 -14.36
C ALA A 52 -8.33 -19.66 -13.53
N LEU A 53 -7.66 -18.52 -13.76
CA LEU A 53 -6.49 -18.14 -12.98
C LEU A 53 -6.84 -17.95 -11.50
N PRO A 54 -5.99 -18.38 -10.55
CA PRO A 54 -6.29 -18.34 -9.12
C PRO A 54 -6.17 -16.92 -8.54
N ALA A 55 -7.19 -16.09 -8.76
CA ALA A 55 -7.28 -14.71 -8.24
C ALA A 55 -7.54 -14.63 -6.72
N THR A 56 -8.17 -15.65 -6.14
CA THR A 56 -8.66 -15.59 -4.75
C THR A 56 -7.55 -15.41 -3.71
N TYR A 57 -6.40 -16.06 -3.94
CA TYR A 57 -5.23 -15.93 -3.06
C TYR A 57 -4.60 -14.54 -3.14
N PHE A 58 -4.45 -14.02 -4.37
CA PHE A 58 -3.96 -12.66 -4.59
C PHE A 58 -4.87 -11.62 -3.92
N GLY A 59 -6.18 -11.74 -4.10
CA GLY A 59 -7.16 -10.85 -3.46
C GLY A 59 -7.18 -10.98 -1.93
N THR A 60 -7.06 -12.18 -1.38
CA THR A 60 -7.02 -12.35 0.09
C THR A 60 -5.76 -11.75 0.69
N PHE A 61 -4.60 -11.95 0.06
CA PHE A 61 -3.34 -11.34 0.48
C PHE A 61 -3.41 -9.81 0.39
N GLY A 62 -3.91 -9.27 -0.72
CA GLY A 62 -4.06 -7.83 -0.90
C GLY A 62 -5.00 -7.18 0.12
N ILE A 63 -6.08 -7.87 0.54
CA ILE A 63 -6.95 -7.40 1.65
C ILE A 63 -6.14 -7.30 2.95
N ALA A 64 -5.33 -8.30 3.27
CA ALA A 64 -4.51 -8.28 4.47
C ALA A 64 -3.50 -7.11 4.45
N VAL A 65 -2.83 -6.88 3.30
CA VAL A 65 -1.92 -5.74 3.10
C VAL A 65 -2.68 -4.41 3.27
N GLY A 66 -3.85 -4.29 2.65
CA GLY A 66 -4.69 -3.10 2.76
C GLY A 66 -5.16 -2.83 4.19
N LEU A 67 -5.48 -3.86 4.98
CA LEU A 67 -5.81 -3.73 6.40
C LEU A 67 -4.62 -3.26 7.23
N ILE A 68 -3.42 -3.79 6.97
CA ILE A 68 -2.19 -3.35 7.65
C ILE A 68 -1.95 -1.86 7.39
N ILE A 69 -2.05 -1.41 6.13
CA ILE A 69 -1.92 0.00 5.76
C ILE A 69 -3.01 0.83 6.42
N PHE A 70 -4.26 0.40 6.37
CA PHE A 70 -5.40 1.12 6.94
C PHE A 70 -5.25 1.31 8.46
N VAL A 71 -4.92 0.25 9.19
CA VAL A 71 -4.75 0.31 10.65
C VAL A 71 -3.56 1.19 11.04
N SER A 72 -2.49 1.20 10.23
CA SER A 72 -1.34 2.08 10.48
C SER A 72 -1.70 3.58 10.52
N ALA A 73 -2.82 3.98 9.90
CA ALA A 73 -3.25 5.37 9.84
C ALA A 73 -3.69 5.96 11.19
N PHE A 74 -4.10 5.12 12.15
CA PHE A 74 -4.56 5.58 13.47
C PHE A 74 -3.41 6.09 14.33
N TYR A 75 -2.28 5.37 14.35
CA TYR A 75 -1.09 5.73 15.13
C TYR A 75 0.20 5.58 14.30
N PRO A 76 0.40 6.40 13.24
CA PRO A 76 1.45 6.18 12.25
C PRO A 76 2.87 6.29 12.81
N VAL A 77 3.08 7.11 13.84
CA VAL A 77 4.40 7.28 14.49
C VAL A 77 4.72 6.07 15.36
N SER A 78 3.77 5.64 16.21
CA SER A 78 3.95 4.47 17.08
C SER A 78 4.00 3.16 16.30
N TRP A 79 3.22 3.05 15.22
CA TRP A 79 3.09 1.85 14.39
C TRP A 79 3.83 1.96 13.05
N VAL A 80 4.98 2.64 13.05
CA VAL A 80 5.83 2.86 11.86
C VAL A 80 6.12 1.57 11.07
N TRP A 81 6.27 0.45 11.79
CA TRP A 81 6.56 -0.86 11.21
C TRP A 81 5.37 -1.46 10.45
N LEU A 82 4.13 -1.08 10.78
CA LEU A 82 2.95 -1.46 9.98
C LEU A 82 2.97 -0.76 8.62
N ILE A 83 3.43 0.51 8.56
CA ILE A 83 3.59 1.22 7.29
C ILE A 83 4.63 0.50 6.42
N LEU A 84 5.76 0.11 7.02
CA LEU A 84 6.79 -0.66 6.31
C LEU A 84 6.25 -2.01 5.82
N ALA A 85 5.55 -2.76 6.67
CA ALA A 85 4.92 -4.03 6.29
C ALA A 85 3.91 -3.83 5.14
N GLY A 86 3.16 -2.73 5.16
CA GLY A 86 2.28 -2.32 4.06
C GLY A 86 3.03 -2.08 2.76
N ILE A 87 4.12 -1.31 2.79
CA ILE A 87 5.00 -1.07 1.62
C ILE A 87 5.55 -2.38 1.07
N THR A 88 6.09 -3.24 1.93
CA THR A 88 6.59 -4.56 1.53
C THR A 88 5.49 -5.41 0.91
N GLY A 89 4.29 -5.41 1.50
CA GLY A 89 3.11 -6.07 0.94
C GLY A 89 2.77 -5.58 -0.47
N LYS A 90 2.81 -4.27 -0.71
CA LYS A 90 2.58 -3.66 -2.04
C LYS A 90 3.65 -4.05 -3.06
N ILE A 91 4.90 -4.18 -2.63
CA ILE A 91 5.98 -4.68 -3.49
C ILE A 91 5.73 -6.15 -3.86
N ILE A 92 5.32 -6.98 -2.89
CA ILE A 92 4.99 -8.38 -3.13
C ILE A 92 3.80 -8.50 -4.10
N THR A 93 2.72 -7.72 -3.93
CA THR A 93 1.58 -7.73 -4.86
C THR A 93 1.99 -7.27 -6.27
N ALA A 94 2.84 -6.24 -6.40
CA ALA A 94 3.34 -5.79 -7.69
C ALA A 94 4.16 -6.87 -8.40
N ILE A 95 5.09 -7.52 -7.69
CA ILE A 95 5.92 -8.60 -8.22
C ILE A 95 5.04 -9.81 -8.58
N TRP A 96 4.14 -10.22 -7.69
CA TRP A 96 3.22 -11.33 -7.94
C TRP A 96 2.37 -11.06 -9.17
N PHE A 97 1.78 -9.87 -9.31
CA PHE A 97 1.00 -9.53 -10.49
C PHE A 97 1.85 -9.58 -11.77
N THR A 98 3.06 -9.02 -11.72
CA THR A 98 3.97 -8.96 -12.88
C THR A 98 4.45 -10.33 -13.33
N LEU A 99 4.74 -11.26 -12.40
CA LEU A 99 5.27 -12.57 -12.74
C LEU A 99 4.19 -13.63 -12.92
N GLY A 100 3.10 -13.54 -12.16
CA GLY A 100 2.06 -14.57 -12.09
C GLY A 100 0.84 -14.30 -12.98
N PHE A 101 0.56 -13.05 -13.35
CA PHE A 101 -0.63 -12.72 -14.15
C PHE A 101 -0.32 -11.97 -15.44
N ALA A 102 0.62 -11.02 -15.44
CA ALA A 102 0.92 -10.22 -16.62
C ALA A 102 1.36 -11.03 -17.86
N PRO A 103 2.12 -12.14 -17.75
CA PRO A 103 2.50 -12.95 -18.91
C PRO A 103 1.27 -13.61 -19.57
N GLU A 104 0.32 -14.07 -18.76
CA GLU A 104 -0.91 -14.72 -19.21
C GLU A 104 -1.91 -13.69 -19.78
N LEU A 105 -2.11 -12.57 -19.07
CA LEU A 105 -3.07 -11.52 -19.44
C LEU A 105 -2.61 -10.65 -20.63
N SER A 106 -1.36 -10.81 -21.08
CA SER A 106 -0.66 -9.91 -22.00
C SER A 106 -0.45 -8.49 -21.44
N TRP A 107 0.60 -7.82 -21.89
CA TRP A 107 0.89 -6.43 -21.56
C TRP A 107 -0.03 -5.49 -22.33
N ASN A 108 -1.22 -5.28 -21.79
CA ASN A 108 -2.26 -4.44 -22.35
C ASN A 108 -2.56 -3.25 -21.44
N LYS A 109 -3.39 -2.30 -21.90
CA LYS A 109 -3.70 -1.07 -21.15
C LYS A 109 -4.34 -1.35 -19.78
N ARG A 110 -5.10 -2.45 -19.64
CA ARG A 110 -5.81 -2.82 -18.40
C ARG A 110 -4.85 -3.49 -17.40
N SER A 111 -3.96 -4.38 -17.85
CA SER A 111 -2.94 -4.98 -16.98
C SER A 111 -1.89 -3.95 -16.53
N ILE A 112 -1.50 -3.02 -17.41
CA ILE A 112 -0.65 -1.87 -17.06
C ILE A 112 -1.36 -0.95 -16.07
N PHE A 113 -2.65 -0.65 -16.29
CA PHE A 113 -3.44 0.16 -15.36
C PHE A 113 -3.45 -0.47 -13.97
N HIS A 114 -3.74 -1.77 -13.87
CA HIS A 114 -3.70 -2.50 -12.62
C HIS A 114 -2.33 -2.36 -11.94
N LEU A 115 -1.25 -2.75 -12.62
CA LEU A 115 0.08 -2.73 -12.02
C LEU A 115 0.48 -1.31 -11.58
N PHE A 116 0.26 -0.31 -12.41
CA PHE A 116 0.74 1.04 -12.15
C PHE A 116 -0.14 1.79 -11.13
N PHE A 117 -1.44 1.91 -11.39
CA PHE A 117 -2.34 2.69 -10.54
C PHE A 117 -2.73 1.94 -9.26
N ASN A 118 -2.80 0.61 -9.30
CA ASN A 118 -3.14 -0.14 -8.10
C ASN A 118 -1.93 -0.37 -7.21
N GLU A 119 -0.76 -0.70 -7.78
CA GLU A 119 0.40 -1.08 -6.97
C GLU A 119 1.47 0.02 -6.90
N VAL A 120 2.03 0.44 -8.04
CA VAL A 120 3.27 1.25 -8.07
C VAL A 120 3.06 2.69 -7.58
N VAL A 121 2.03 3.38 -8.05
CA VAL A 121 1.79 4.80 -7.72
C VAL A 121 1.63 5.00 -6.22
N TRP A 122 1.02 4.05 -5.52
CA TRP A 122 0.80 4.12 -4.08
C TRP A 122 2.07 3.95 -3.24
N LEU A 123 3.14 3.36 -3.79
CA LEU A 123 4.41 3.24 -3.07
C LEU A 123 5.03 4.62 -2.80
N ILE A 124 4.86 5.59 -3.70
CA ILE A 124 5.43 6.93 -3.57
C ILE A 124 4.93 7.63 -2.29
N PRO A 125 3.61 7.86 -2.09
CA PRO A 125 3.13 8.49 -0.87
C PRO A 125 3.40 7.62 0.36
N LEU A 126 3.31 6.29 0.28
CA LEU A 126 3.59 5.42 1.43
C LEU A 126 5.04 5.56 1.93
N ILE A 127 6.01 5.61 1.02
CA ILE A 127 7.43 5.82 1.36
C ILE A 127 7.63 7.19 2.01
N LEU A 128 7.05 8.27 1.46
CA LEU A 128 7.14 9.61 2.06
C LEU A 128 6.56 9.64 3.47
N ILE A 129 5.40 8.99 3.68
CA ILE A 129 4.74 8.90 4.98
C ILE A 129 5.59 8.09 5.96
N PHE A 130 6.19 6.99 5.52
CA PHE A 130 7.09 6.17 6.33
C PHE A 130 8.32 6.97 6.80
N LEU A 131 9.00 7.65 5.87
CA LEU A 131 10.15 8.49 6.17
C LEU A 131 9.80 9.60 7.16
N ARG A 132 8.66 10.28 6.97
CA ARG A 132 8.20 11.30 7.92
C ARG A 132 7.90 10.71 9.29
N SER A 133 7.26 9.55 9.34
CA SER A 133 6.93 8.89 10.61
C SER A 133 8.18 8.49 11.39
N LEU A 134 9.23 8.02 10.69
CA LEU A 134 10.54 7.74 11.29
C LEU A 134 11.21 9.00 11.84
N GLN A 135 11.20 10.10 11.09
CA GLN A 135 11.76 11.38 11.55
C GLN A 135 11.12 11.82 12.87
N VAL A 136 9.77 11.78 12.95
CA VAL A 136 9.04 12.16 14.16
C VAL A 136 9.33 11.19 15.30
N LYS A 137 9.35 9.88 15.04
CA LYS A 137 9.65 8.86 16.05
C LYS A 137 11.05 9.03 16.65
N ASN A 138 12.06 9.26 15.82
CA ASN A 138 13.44 9.45 16.28
C ASN A 138 13.57 10.72 17.11
N TYR A 139 12.93 11.81 16.69
CA TYR A 139 12.92 13.06 17.45
C TYR A 139 12.30 12.91 18.85
N LEU A 140 11.19 12.17 18.97
CA LEU A 140 10.54 11.89 20.26
C LEU A 140 11.45 11.04 21.17
N ASN A 141 12.10 10.02 20.62
CA ASN A 141 13.03 9.18 21.39
C ASN A 141 14.25 9.99 21.90
N GLU A 142 14.77 10.92 21.09
CA GLU A 142 15.90 11.77 21.48
C GLU A 142 15.53 12.79 22.56
N THR A 143 14.32 13.34 22.53
CA THR A 143 13.82 14.26 23.57
C THR A 143 13.56 13.53 24.88
N GLU A 144 12.90 12.37 24.86
CA GLU A 144 12.69 11.53 26.05
C GLU A 144 14.01 11.14 26.74
N GLN A 145 15.06 10.82 25.97
CA GLN A 145 16.38 10.49 26.53
C GLN A 145 17.11 11.69 27.15
N LYS A 146 16.81 12.92 26.72
CA LYS A 146 17.38 14.15 27.28
C LYS A 146 16.67 14.59 28.54
N ASP A 147 15.35 14.42 28.60
CA ASP A 147 14.54 14.82 29.75
C ASP A 147 14.57 13.79 30.90
N GLY A 148 14.94 12.53 30.60
CA GLY A 148 15.13 11.46 31.59
C GLY A 148 16.55 11.38 32.19
N LYS A 149 17.45 12.29 31.85
CA LYS A 149 18.79 12.46 32.46
C LYS A 149 18.82 13.71 33.33
#